data_AF-A0A7R9KQU2-F1
#
_entry.id   AF-A0A7R9KQU2-F1
#
_cell.length_a   1.000
_cell.length_b   1.000
_cell.length_c   1.000
_cell.angle_alpha   90.00
_cell.angle_beta   90.00
_cell.angle_gamma   90.00
#
_symmetry.space_group_name_H-M   'P 1'
#
loop_
_entity.id
_entity.type
_entity.pdbx_description
1 polymer ?
#
loop_
_entity_poly.entity_id
_entity_poly.type
_entity_poly.pdbx_seq_one_letter_code
_entity_poly.pdbx_strand_id
1 'polypeptide(L)' 'MANRIKMTPIRFGLTMAAFVGAVGAAMYSVFIYPVQHVDYYKERQSLNRKGIKQEDIQPGGMRVWSDPFDRKSS' A
#
# COMPACT_ATOMS: atom_id res chain seq x y z
N MET A 1 17.87 -41.88 16.73
CA MET A 1 18.93 -40.88 16.54
C MET A 1 18.32 -39.68 15.82
N ALA A 2 18.32 -38.48 16.41
CA ALA A 2 17.73 -37.30 15.79
C ALA A 2 18.68 -36.73 14.71
N ASN A 3 18.20 -36.62 13.47
CA ASN A 3 18.97 -36.03 12.38
C ASN A 3 18.97 -34.51 12.53
N ARG A 4 20.10 -33.92 12.94
CA ARG A 4 20.20 -32.48 13.19
C ARG A 4 20.52 -31.76 11.88
N ILE A 5 19.51 -31.17 11.24
CA ILE A 5 19.72 -30.36 10.02
C ILE A 5 20.55 -29.13 10.40
N LYS A 6 21.78 -29.05 9.88
CA LYS A 6 22.64 -27.87 10.04
C LYS A 6 22.33 -26.85 8.95
N MET A 7 22.09 -25.61 9.36
CA MET A 7 21.86 -24.48 8.46
C MET A 7 23.22 -23.93 8.03
N THR A 8 23.62 -24.22 6.80
CA THR A 8 24.87 -23.68 6.24
C THR A 8 24.64 -22.26 5.72
N PRO A 9 25.69 -21.42 5.64
CA PRO A 9 25.55 -20.03 5.15
C PRO A 9 24.88 -19.94 3.77
N ILE A 10 25.16 -20.90 2.88
CA ILE A 10 24.54 -20.99 1.55
C ILE A 10 23.04 -21.27 1.66
N ARG A 11 22.62 -22.25 2.48
CA ARG A 11 21.20 -22.58 2.68
C ARG A 11 20.44 -21.42 3.31
N PHE A 12 21.06 -20.73 4.25
CA PHE A 12 20.50 -19.52 4.84
C PHE A 12 20.33 -18.41 3.79
N GLY A 13 21.37 -18.13 2.99
CA GLY A 13 21.32 -17.13 1.92
C GLY A 13 20.22 -17.42 0.90
N LEU A 14 20.09 -18.67 0.46
CA LEU A 14 19.02 -19.10 -0.45
C LEU A 14 17.63 -18.93 0.16
N THR A 15 17.47 -19.26 1.45
CA THR A 15 16.20 -19.12 2.15
C THR A 15 15.79 -17.66 2.29
N MET A 16 16.74 -16.77 2.61
CA MET A 16 16.48 -15.33 2.69
C MET A 16 16.17 -14.71 1.33
N ALA A 17 16.90 -15.10 0.29
CA ALA A 17 16.62 -14.65 -1.08
C ALA A 17 15.22 -15.08 -1.52
N ALA A 18 14.83 -16.34 -1.26
CA ALA A 18 13.49 -16.84 -1.56
C ALA A 18 12.41 -16.09 -0.78
N PHE A 19 12.65 -15.80 0.51
CA PHE A 19 11.72 -15.04 1.33
C PHE A 19 11.52 -13.61 0.80
N VAL A 20 12.60 -12.87 0.55
CA VAL A 20 12.53 -11.51 0.01
C VAL A 20 11.88 -11.51 -1.38
N GLY A 21 12.19 -12.51 -2.22
CA GLY A 21 11.54 -12.69 -3.51
C GLY A 21 10.03 -12.93 -3.39
N ALA A 22 9.61 -13.76 -2.45
CA ALA A 22 8.18 -14.01 -2.19
C ALA A 22 7.46 -12.74 -1.69
N VAL A 23 8.09 -11.97 -0.79
CA VAL A 23 7.54 -10.69 -0.32
C VAL A 23 7.42 -9.69 -1.47
N GLY A 24 8.46 -9.55 -2.29
CA GLY A 24 8.43 -8.68 -3.47
C GLY A 24 7.34 -9.06 -4.48
N ALA A 25 7.17 -10.37 -4.72
CA ALA A 25 6.09 -10.87 -5.58
C ALA A 25 4.70 -10.55 -5.01
N ALA A 26 4.49 -10.73 -3.70
CA ALA A 26 3.23 -10.37 -3.05
C ALA A 26 2.95 -8.86 -3.13
N MET A 27 3.98 -8.02 -2.98
CA MET A 27 3.88 -6.56 -3.08
C MET A 27 3.50 -6.06 -4.48
N TYR A 28 3.63 -6.88 -5.53
CA TYR A 28 3.33 -6.47 -6.90
C TYR A 28 1.90 -5.92 -7.04
N SER A 29 0.91 -6.62 -6.47
CA SER A 29 -0.49 -6.22 -6.53
C SER A 29 -0.82 -4.96 -5.71
N VAL A 30 -0.13 -4.75 -4.60
CA VAL A 30 -0.43 -3.70 -3.61
C VAL A 30 0.24 -2.37 -3.95
N PHE A 31 1.44 -2.41 -4.53
CA PHE A 31 2.26 -1.21 -4.75
C PHE A 31 2.68 -1.03 -6.21
N ILE A 32 3.32 -2.03 -6.80
CA ILE A 32 3.93 -1.89 -8.13
C ILE A 32 2.86 -1.66 -9.20
N TYR A 33 1.84 -2.51 -9.24
CA TYR A 33 0.77 -2.41 -10.23
C TYR A 33 -0.03 -1.10 -10.12
N PRO A 34 -0.46 -0.64 -8.93
CA PRO A 34 -1.09 0.67 -8.78
C PRO A 34 -0.22 1.85 -9.22
N VAL A 35 1.08 1.83 -8.93
CA VAL A 35 2.01 2.88 -9.38
C VAL A 35 2.20 2.88 -10.89
N GLN A 36 2.06 1.74 -11.56
CA GLN A 36 2.12 1.66 -13.03
C GLN A 36 0.79 2.04 -13.71
N HIS A 37 -0.34 2.00 -12.98
CA HIS A 37 -1.68 2.23 -13.52
C HIS A 37 -2.39 3.37 -12.80
N VAL A 38 -1.66 4.46 -12.52
CA VAL A 38 -2.13 5.59 -11.70
C VAL A 38 -3.46 6.16 -12.19
N ASP A 39 -3.61 6.33 -13.51
CA ASP A 39 -4.81 6.97 -14.07
C ASP A 39 -6.07 6.13 -13.84
N TYR A 40 -5.97 4.80 -14.02
CA TYR A 40 -7.06 3.87 -13.72
C TYR A 40 -7.47 3.95 -12.25
N TYR A 41 -6.50 3.94 -11.33
CA TYR A 41 -6.81 3.99 -9.90
C TYR A 41 -7.38 5.36 -9.47
N LYS A 42 -6.89 6.47 -10.04
CA LYS A 42 -7.45 7.81 -9.82
C LYS A 42 -8.88 7.92 -10.32
N GLU A 43 -9.17 7.40 -11.52
CA GLU A 43 -10.53 7.38 -12.06
C GLU A 43 -11.46 6.58 -11.16
N ARG A 44 -11.07 5.34 -10.80
CA ARG A 44 -11.83 4.50 -9.88
C ARG A 44 -12.05 5.16 -8.52
N GLN A 45 -11.03 5.82 -7.97
CA GLN A 45 -11.14 6.55 -6.71
C GLN A 45 -12.11 7.74 -6.82
N SER A 46 -12.05 8.50 -7.92
CA SER A 46 -12.98 9.58 -8.20
C SER A 46 -14.41 9.05 -8.26
N LEU A 47 -14.65 7.99 -9.04
CA LEU A 47 -15.96 7.35 -9.15
C LEU A 47 -16.49 6.84 -7.81
N ASN A 48 -15.68 6.15 -7.02
CA ASN A 48 -16.06 5.62 -5.71
C ASN A 48 -16.32 6.71 -4.66
N ARG A 49 -15.74 7.91 -4.85
CA ARG A 49 -15.95 9.07 -3.98
C ARG A 49 -17.02 10.03 -4.52
N LYS A 50 -17.64 9.75 -5.66
CA LYS A 50 -18.75 10.57 -6.16
C LYS A 50 -19.90 10.55 -5.15
N GLY A 51 -20.34 11.73 -4.73
CA GLY A 51 -21.44 11.89 -3.76
C GLY A 51 -21.01 11.91 -2.30
N ILE A 52 -19.72 11.68 -2.00
CA ILE A 52 -19.18 11.88 -0.65
C ILE A 52 -18.89 13.38 -0.47
N LYS A 53 -19.82 14.09 0.17
CA LYS A 53 -19.58 15.46 0.67
C LYS A 53 -18.89 15.35 2.02
N GLN A 54 -17.61 15.71 2.05
CA GLN A 54 -16.77 15.54 3.23
C GLN A 54 -17.23 16.41 4.41
N GLU A 55 -18.00 17.45 4.13
CA GLU A 55 -18.63 18.34 5.11
C GLU A 55 -19.83 17.67 5.80
N ASP A 56 -20.57 16.83 5.09
CA ASP A 56 -21.79 16.16 5.60
C ASP A 56 -21.47 14.95 6.47
N ILE A 57 -20.28 14.37 6.33
CA ILE A 57 -19.81 13.20 7.09
C ILE A 57 -19.18 13.62 8.42
N GLN A 58 -18.76 14.88 8.54
CA GLN A 58 -18.07 15.32 9.73
C GLN A 58 -19.05 15.54 10.89
N PRO A 59 -18.70 15.08 12.11
CA PRO A 59 -19.54 15.31 13.27
C PRO A 59 -19.74 16.82 13.45
N GLY A 60 -20.99 17.24 13.60
CA GLY A 60 -21.35 18.65 13.74
C GLY A 60 -20.57 19.32 14.89
N GLY A 61 -19.93 20.46 14.60
CA GLY A 61 -19.16 21.24 15.57
C GLY A 61 -17.63 21.13 15.45
N MET A 62 -17.10 20.21 14.64
CA MET A 62 -15.68 20.20 14.30
C MET A 62 -15.39 20.98 13.02
N ARG A 63 -14.26 21.71 12.98
CA ARG A 63 -13.75 22.30 11.74
C ARG A 63 -13.49 21.18 10.75
N VAL A 64 -13.98 21.35 9.52
CA VAL A 64 -13.64 20.50 8.37
C VAL A 64 -12.13 20.30 8.36
N TRP A 65 -11.65 19.04 8.44
CA TRP A 65 -10.22 18.78 8.38
C TRP A 65 -9.68 19.39 7.08
N SER A 66 -8.88 20.44 7.23
CA SER A 66 -8.17 21.07 6.11
C SER A 66 -7.18 20.05 5.57
N ASP A 67 -7.34 19.65 4.31
CA ASP A 67 -6.44 18.72 3.64
C ASP A 67 -4.98 19.21 3.82
N PRO A 68 -4.14 18.46 4.57
CA PRO A 68 -2.78 18.89 4.89
C PRO A 68 -1.85 18.92 3.66
N PHE A 69 -2.34 18.45 2.50
CA PHE A 69 -1.64 18.50 1.22
C PHE A 69 -2.31 19.44 0.21
N ASP A 70 -3.32 20.20 0.65
CA ASP A 70 -3.95 21.18 -0.22
C ASP A 70 -2.92 22.23 -0.65
N ARG A 71 -2.89 22.53 -1.93
CA ARG A 71 -1.96 23.52 -2.45
C ARG A 71 -2.55 24.88 -2.15
N LYS A 72 -1.82 25.74 -1.43
CA LYS A 72 -2.20 27.14 -1.23
C LYS A 72 -2.65 27.72 -2.58
N SER A 73 -3.89 28.18 -2.67
CA SER A 73 -4.35 28.95 -3.81
C SER A 73 -3.49 30.21 -3.88
N SER A 74 -2.75 30.37 -4.98
CA SER A 74 -2.13 31.65 -5.31
C SER A 74 -3.18 32.68 -5.70
#